data_AF-A0A539D5A2-F1
#
_entry.id   AF-A0A539D5A2-F1
#
_cell.length_a   1.000
_cell.length_b   1.000
_cell.length_c   1.000
_cell.angle_alpha   90.00
_cell.angle_beta   90.00
_cell.angle_gamma   90.00
#
_symmetry.space_group_name_H-M   'P 1'
#
loop_
_entity.id
_entity.type
_entity.pdbx_description
1 polymer ?
#
loop_
_entity_poly.entity_id
_entity_poly.type
_entity_poly.pdbx_seq_one_letter_code
_entity_poly.pdbx_strand_id
1 'polypeptide(L)'
;MGAAHGSDHGSFEHGHMDITSHKSMFDGFLKVTEWSCVTFAMLLGLIVFAFAMGLGWWTGLIVWVVIGALAGFLMGLGGAWWATLIGSTVLLAVGGAVTMAIQAIT
;
A
#
# COMPACT_ATOMS: atom_id res chain seq x y z
N MET A 1 35.90 31.73 44.24
CA MET A 1 36.38 31.23 42.94
C MET A 1 35.19 30.57 42.25
N GLY A 2 34.34 31.38 41.61
CA GLY A 2 33.14 30.93 40.88
C GLY A 2 33.30 31.36 39.43
N ALA A 3 33.49 30.40 38.54
CA ALA A 3 33.58 30.67 37.11
C ALA A 3 32.20 31.08 36.60
N ALA A 4 32.12 32.29 36.05
CA ALA A 4 30.94 32.81 35.39
C ALA A 4 30.60 31.91 34.19
N HIS A 5 29.49 31.19 34.30
CA HIS A 5 28.86 30.48 33.20
C HIS A 5 28.27 31.54 32.25
N GLY A 6 29.07 31.95 31.26
CA GLY A 6 28.66 32.86 30.21
C GLY A 6 27.45 32.27 29.48
N SER A 7 26.36 33.01 29.50
CA SER A 7 25.15 32.67 28.77
C SER A 7 25.32 33.13 27.32
N ASP A 8 25.96 32.28 26.51
CA ASP A 8 25.93 32.40 25.05
C ASP A 8 24.50 32.11 24.57
N HIS A 9 23.69 33.17 24.52
CA HIS A 9 22.42 33.17 23.82
C HIS A 9 22.72 33.19 22.32
N GLY A 10 23.18 32.07 21.79
CA GLY A 10 23.25 31.85 20.35
C GLY A 10 21.88 32.17 19.77
N SER A 11 21.82 33.16 18.89
CA SER A 11 20.62 33.49 18.14
C SER A 11 20.23 32.26 17.32
N PHE A 12 19.34 31.43 17.87
CA PHE A 12 18.72 30.32 17.16
C PHE A 12 17.89 30.92 16.03
N GLU A 13 18.48 30.99 14.84
CA GLU A 13 17.82 31.52 13.65
C GLU A 13 16.78 30.48 13.19
N HIS A 14 15.55 30.67 13.64
CA HIS A 14 14.43 29.78 13.35
C HIS A 14 14.12 29.80 11.84
N GLY A 15 13.97 28.63 11.23
CA GLY A 15 13.57 28.51 9.81
C GLY A 15 14.71 28.30 8.80
N HIS A 16 15.98 28.39 9.20
CA HIS A 16 17.12 28.04 8.34
C HIS A 16 17.58 26.57 8.46
N MET A 17 16.87 25.76 9.26
CA MET A 17 17.17 24.33 9.38
C MET A 17 16.80 23.60 8.09
N ASP A 18 17.73 22.82 7.53
CA ASP A 18 17.48 21.98 6.37
C ASP A 18 16.43 20.90 6.69
N ILE A 19 15.24 21.06 6.12
CA ILE A 19 14.11 20.13 6.27
C ILE A 19 14.06 19.09 5.15
N THR A 20 15.05 19.01 4.26
CA THR A 20 15.04 18.11 3.09
C THR A 20 14.87 16.65 3.51
N SER A 21 15.56 16.22 4.57
CA SER A 21 15.44 14.86 5.09
C SER A 21 14.03 14.56 5.65
N HIS A 22 13.47 15.50 6.41
CA HIS A 22 12.12 15.36 6.98
C HIS A 22 11.04 15.33 5.88
N LYS A 23 11.18 16.18 4.86
CA LYS A 23 10.29 16.20 3.69
C LYS A 23 10.37 14.89 2.90
N SER A 24 11.58 14.37 2.65
CA SER A 24 11.79 13.10 1.95
C SER A 24 11.14 11.92 2.70
N MET A 25 11.30 11.86 4.02
CA MET A 25 10.67 10.82 4.84
C MET A 25 9.14 10.91 4.82
N PHE A 26 8.59 12.13 4.90
CA PHE A 26 7.15 12.35 4.82
C PHE A 26 6.57 11.97 3.46
N ASP A 27 7.23 12.33 2.35
CA ASP A 27 6.82 11.94 1.00
C ASP A 27 6.87 10.41 0.83
N GLY A 28 7.87 9.75 1.43
CA GLY A 28 7.93 8.28 1.48
C GLY A 28 6.77 7.66 2.27
N PHE A 29 6.45 8.21 3.43
CA PHE A 29 5.33 7.76 4.26
C PHE A 29 3.98 7.89 3.54
N LEU A 30 3.75 9.01 2.84
CA LEU A 30 2.55 9.21 2.04
C LEU A 30 2.43 8.17 0.94
N LYS A 31 3.51 7.92 0.18
CA LYS A 31 3.53 6.90 -0.87
C LYS A 31 3.19 5.51 -0.35
N VAL A 32 3.78 5.10 0.79
CA VAL A 32 3.49 3.78 1.40
C VAL A 32 2.06 3.69 1.90
N THR A 33 1.55 4.78 2.48
CA THR A 33 0.17 4.83 3.01
C THR A 33 -0.86 4.74 1.90
N GLU A 34 -0.65 5.48 0.81
CA GLU A 34 -1.48 5.42 -0.40
C GLU A 34 -1.52 4.00 -0.97
N TRP A 35 -0.34 3.39 -1.14
CA TRP A 35 -0.19 2.03 -1.64
C TRP A 35 -0.91 0.99 -0.76
N SER A 36 -0.78 1.15 0.56
CA SER A 36 -1.41 0.26 1.54
C SER A 36 -2.93 0.42 1.55
N CYS A 37 -3.42 1.66 1.47
CA CYS A 37 -4.86 1.96 1.43
C CYS A 37 -5.56 1.28 0.26
N VAL A 38 -4.97 1.38 -0.95
CA VAL A 38 -5.51 0.72 -2.14
C VAL A 38 -5.49 -0.80 -1.97
N THR A 39 -4.40 -1.35 -1.46
CA THR A 39 -4.27 -2.80 -1.22
C THR A 39 -5.36 -3.30 -0.25
N PHE A 40 -5.68 -2.55 0.80
CA PHE A 40 -6.77 -2.87 1.72
C PHE A 40 -8.14 -2.84 1.02
N ALA A 41 -8.41 -1.82 0.19
CA ALA A 41 -9.65 -1.75 -0.58
C ALA A 41 -9.82 -2.95 -1.52
N MET A 42 -8.74 -3.38 -2.18
CA MET A 42 -8.74 -4.58 -3.03
C MET A 42 -9.02 -5.85 -2.21
N LEU A 43 -8.39 -5.99 -1.04
CA LEU A 43 -8.59 -7.14 -0.15
C LEU A 43 -10.04 -7.24 0.31
N LEU A 44 -10.63 -6.10 0.71
CA LEU A 44 -12.05 -6.03 1.07
C LEU A 44 -12.94 -6.42 -0.11
N GLY A 45 -12.65 -5.92 -1.32
CA GLY A 45 -13.37 -6.31 -2.53
C GLY A 45 -13.33 -7.82 -2.79
N LEU A 46 -12.13 -8.43 -2.71
CA LEU A 46 -11.97 -9.86 -2.89
C LEU A 46 -12.82 -10.67 -1.90
N ILE A 47 -12.69 -10.40 -0.60
CA ILE A 47 -13.36 -11.21 0.43
C ILE A 47 -14.88 -11.00 0.44
N VAL A 48 -15.34 -9.77 0.16
CA VAL A 48 -16.78 -9.45 0.12
C VAL A 48 -17.45 -10.18 -1.04
N PHE A 49 -16.85 -10.15 -2.23
CA PHE A 49 -17.43 -10.83 -3.39
C PHE A 49 -17.24 -12.36 -3.32
N ALA A 50 -16.08 -12.83 -2.87
CA ALA A 50 -15.80 -14.27 -2.81
C ALA A 50 -16.62 -14.98 -1.72
N PHE A 51 -16.71 -14.41 -0.52
CA PHE A 51 -17.29 -15.09 0.64
C PHE A 51 -18.59 -14.45 1.12
N ALA A 52 -18.64 -13.12 1.30
CA ALA A 52 -19.82 -12.50 1.90
C ALA A 52 -21.06 -12.53 0.97
N MET A 53 -20.84 -12.37 -0.34
CA MET A 53 -21.90 -12.47 -1.36
C MET A 53 -22.00 -13.86 -2.00
N GLY A 54 -21.07 -14.78 -1.71
CA GLY A 54 -21.08 -16.13 -2.24
C GLY A 54 -20.92 -16.24 -3.77
N LEU A 55 -20.42 -15.20 -4.44
CA LEU A 55 -20.23 -15.18 -5.90
C LEU A 55 -19.01 -15.99 -6.36
N GLY A 56 -18.28 -16.60 -5.41
CA GLY A 56 -17.16 -17.47 -5.66
C GLY A 56 -15.84 -16.73 -5.88
N TRP A 57 -14.76 -17.50 -5.76
CA TRP A 57 -13.39 -16.99 -5.79
C TRP A 57 -13.06 -16.21 -7.06
N TRP A 58 -13.43 -16.74 -8.22
CA TRP A 58 -13.12 -16.15 -9.53
C TRP A 58 -13.78 -14.79 -9.75
N THR A 59 -15.02 -14.62 -9.30
CA THR A 59 -15.70 -13.31 -9.33
C THR A 59 -14.98 -12.31 -8.43
N GLY A 60 -14.57 -12.73 -7.23
CA GLY A 60 -13.77 -11.91 -6.32
C GLY A 60 -12.41 -11.50 -6.92
N LEU A 61 -11.74 -12.40 -7.66
CA LEU A 61 -10.49 -12.08 -8.35
C LEU A 61 -10.66 -11.04 -9.47
N ILE A 62 -11.77 -11.09 -10.22
CA ILE A 62 -12.06 -10.07 -11.22
C ILE A 62 -12.19 -8.70 -10.53
N VAL A 63 -12.94 -8.64 -9.42
CA VAL A 63 -13.09 -7.40 -8.63
C VAL A 63 -11.75 -6.90 -8.09
N TRP A 64 -10.90 -7.80 -7.58
CA TRP A 64 -9.54 -7.48 -7.15
C TRP A 64 -8.73 -6.77 -8.25
N VAL A 65 -8.70 -7.35 -9.45
CA VAL A 65 -7.97 -6.79 -10.59
C VAL A 65 -8.57 -5.44 -11.01
N VAL A 66 -9.90 -5.33 -11.07
CA VAL A 66 -10.58 -4.09 -11.47
C VAL A 66 -10.28 -2.96 -10.50
N ILE A 67 -10.40 -3.18 -9.19
CA ILE A 67 -10.11 -2.15 -8.18
C ILE A 67 -8.63 -1.74 -8.26
N GLY A 68 -7.71 -2.71 -8.33
CA GLY A 68 -6.28 -2.43 -8.37
C GLY A 68 -5.82 -1.73 -9.64
N ALA A 69 -6.40 -2.07 -10.79
CA ALA A 69 -6.13 -1.39 -12.05
C ALA A 69 -6.69 0.04 -12.03
N LEU A 70 -7.94 0.23 -11.62
CA LEU A 70 -8.57 1.55 -11.54
C LEU A 70 -7.79 2.47 -10.60
N ALA A 71 -7.46 2.01 -9.40
CA ALA A 71 -6.67 2.80 -8.46
C ALA A 71 -5.26 3.08 -8.99
N GLY A 72 -4.60 2.09 -9.61
CA GLY A 72 -3.30 2.25 -10.25
C GLY A 72 -3.27 3.32 -11.33
N PHE A 73 -4.31 3.37 -12.17
CA PHE A 73 -4.45 4.39 -13.21
C PHE A 73 -4.81 5.77 -12.63
N LEU A 74 -5.78 5.85 -11.71
CA LEU A 74 -6.26 7.12 -11.15
C LEU A 74 -5.20 7.82 -10.29
N MET A 75 -4.39 7.04 -9.57
CA MET A 75 -3.36 7.55 -8.66
C MET A 75 -1.96 7.59 -9.29
N GLY A 76 -1.81 7.14 -10.55
CA GLY A 76 -0.52 7.14 -11.25
C GLY A 76 0.55 6.31 -10.55
N LEU A 77 0.16 5.20 -9.92
CA LEU A 77 1.08 4.36 -9.15
C LEU A 77 2.15 3.77 -10.08
N GLY A 78 3.42 3.93 -9.71
CA GLY A 78 4.56 3.58 -10.55
C GLY A 78 4.67 2.09 -10.90
N GLY A 79 5.67 1.71 -11.71
CA GLY A 79 5.83 0.33 -12.21
C GLY A 79 5.85 -0.78 -11.15
N ALA A 80 6.29 -0.46 -9.93
CA ALA A 80 6.24 -1.40 -8.80
C ALA A 80 4.80 -1.84 -8.46
N TRP A 81 3.82 -0.93 -8.57
CA TRP A 81 2.40 -1.26 -8.34
C TRP A 81 1.90 -2.29 -9.34
N TRP A 82 2.19 -2.08 -10.64
CA TRP A 82 1.78 -3.00 -11.69
C TRP A 82 2.40 -4.38 -11.52
N ALA A 83 3.69 -4.44 -11.13
CA ALA A 83 4.34 -5.71 -10.82
C ALA A 83 3.65 -6.44 -9.65
N THR A 84 3.29 -5.73 -8.59
CA THR A 84 2.56 -6.32 -7.45
C THR A 84 1.16 -6.75 -7.83
N LEU A 85 0.42 -5.94 -8.60
CA LEU A 85 -0.93 -6.27 -9.05
C LEU A 85 -0.91 -7.56 -9.88
N ILE A 86 -0.02 -7.65 -10.86
CA ILE A 86 0.10 -8.83 -11.73
C ILE A 86 0.57 -10.04 -10.91
N GLY A 87 1.64 -9.88 -10.13
CA GLY A 87 2.21 -10.97 -9.33
C GLY A 87 1.22 -11.56 -8.32
N SER A 88 0.51 -10.70 -7.58
CA SER A 88 -0.52 -11.12 -6.63
C SER A 88 -1.73 -11.75 -7.33
N THR A 89 -2.15 -11.22 -8.48
CA THR A 89 -3.27 -11.80 -9.26
C THR A 89 -2.95 -13.21 -9.72
N VAL A 90 -1.75 -13.44 -10.26
CA VAL A 90 -1.31 -14.78 -10.68
C VAL A 90 -1.27 -15.73 -9.48
N LEU A 91 -0.69 -15.30 -8.37
CA LEU A 91 -0.62 -16.11 -7.15
C LEU A 91 -2.01 -16.51 -6.64
N LEU A 92 -2.95 -15.56 -6.59
CA LEU A 92 -4.31 -15.82 -6.14
C LEU A 92 -5.12 -16.66 -7.14
N ALA A 93 -4.87 -16.51 -8.43
CA ALA A 93 -5.47 -17.35 -9.48
C ALA A 93 -5.00 -18.80 -9.36
N VAL A 94 -3.71 -19.03 -9.08
CA VAL A 94 -3.18 -20.38 -8.79
C VAL A 94 -3.84 -20.96 -7.54
N GLY A 95 -3.96 -20.18 -6.46
CA GLY A 95 -4.69 -20.61 -5.27
C GLY A 95 -6.13 -21.03 -5.57
N GLY A 96 -6.84 -20.24 -6.39
CA GLY A 96 -8.18 -20.57 -6.88
C GLY A 96 -8.23 -21.88 -7.67
N ALA A 97 -7.30 -22.08 -8.61
CA ALA A 97 -7.22 -23.29 -9.39
C ALA A 97 -7.00 -24.55 -8.52
N VAL A 98 -6.19 -24.43 -7.46
CA VAL A 98 -6.00 -25.53 -6.49
C VAL A 98 -7.31 -25.86 -5.76
N THR A 99 -8.07 -24.86 -5.31
CA THR A 99 -9.36 -25.12 -4.64
C THR A 99 -10.36 -25.85 -5.55
N MET A 100 -10.42 -25.47 -6.83
CA MET A 100 -11.25 -26.15 -7.83
C MET A 100 -10.79 -27.59 -8.07
N ALA A 101 -9.48 -27.84 -8.12
CA ALA A 101 -8.93 -29.18 -8.30
C ALA A 101 -9.27 -30.11 -7.12
N ILE A 102 -9.27 -29.58 -5.90
CA ILE A 102 -9.69 -30.34 -4.70
C ILE A 102 -11.17 -30.70 -4.80
N GLN A 103 -12.03 -29.74 -5.12
CA GLN A 103 -13.47 -29.95 -5.29
C GLN A 103 -13.82 -30.94 -6.41
N ALA A 104 -12.96 -31.11 -7.40
CA ALA A 104 -13.17 -32.05 -8.49
C ALA A 104 -12.93 -33.52 -8.09
N ILE A 105 -12.30 -33.76 -6.93
CA ILE A 105 -11.89 -35.11 -6.48
C ILE A 105 -12.68 -35.56 -5.23
N THR A 106 -13.37 -34.65 -4.55
CA THR A 106 -14.25 -34.92 -3.39
C THR A 106 -15.71 -34.92 -3.78
#